data_AF-A0A965YFU8-F1
#
_entry.id   AF-A0A965YFU8-F1
#
_cell.length_a   1.000
_cell.length_b   1.000
_cell.length_c   1.000
_cell.angle_alpha   90.00
_cell.angle_beta   90.00
_cell.angle_gamma   90.00
#
_symmetry.space_group_name_H-M   'P 1'
#
loop_
_entity.id
_entity.type
_entity.pdbx_description
1 polymer ?
#
loop_
_entity_poly.entity_id
_entity_poly.type
_entity_poly.pdbx_seq_one_letter_code
_entity_poly.pdbx_strand_id
1 'polypeptide(L)' 'MGDSSTIGTFESSPMDDGLFSRELDYQASMSIAERLLRQGLMTTGEAHKAKVILLAKYRPLIGELLAEAG' A
#
# COMPACT_ATOMS: atom_id res chain seq x y z
N MET A 1 44.67 19.18 8.58
CA MET A 1 44.16 17.86 8.99
C MET A 1 42.66 17.92 8.80
N GLY A 2 42.15 17.27 7.77
CA GLY A 2 40.75 17.35 7.37
C GLY A 2 39.90 16.37 8.16
N ASP A 3 38.82 16.89 8.73
CA ASP A 3 37.67 16.17 9.24
C ASP A 3 36.61 16.11 8.14
N SER A 4 36.84 15.27 7.12
CA SER A 4 35.76 14.85 6.21
C SER A 4 34.85 13.87 6.94
N SER A 5 33.91 14.39 7.72
CA SER A 5 32.69 13.66 8.04
C SER A 5 31.77 13.72 6.83
N THR A 6 31.88 12.70 5.98
CA THR A 6 30.90 12.35 4.95
C THR A 6 29.55 12.18 5.63
N ILE A 7 28.73 13.23 5.63
CA ILE A 7 27.30 13.08 5.86
C ILE A 7 26.80 12.36 4.62
N GLY A 8 26.57 11.05 4.76
CA GLY A 8 25.85 10.29 3.76
C GLY A 8 24.51 10.96 3.56
N THR A 9 24.37 11.67 2.45
CA THR A 9 23.08 12.05 1.90
C THR A 9 22.36 10.75 1.61
N PHE A 10 21.57 10.28 2.57
CA PHE A 10 20.42 9.46 2.23
C PHE A 10 19.53 10.40 1.43
N GLU A 11 19.74 10.44 0.12
CA GLU A 11 18.66 10.81 -0.78
C GLU A 11 17.58 9.76 -0.53
N SER A 12 16.72 10.04 0.44
CA SER A 12 15.36 9.54 0.41
C SER A 12 14.82 10.06 -0.90
N SER A 13 15.00 9.27 -1.96
CA SER A 13 14.26 9.44 -3.20
C SER A 13 12.83 9.66 -2.73
N PRO A 14 12.20 10.80 -3.03
CA PRO A 14 10.84 11.04 -2.58
C PRO A 14 10.06 9.84 -3.09
N MET A 15 9.60 8.97 -2.19
CA MET A 15 8.63 7.95 -2.53
C MET A 15 7.56 8.74 -3.26
N ASP A 16 7.44 8.52 -4.58
CA ASP A 16 6.55 9.29 -5.44
C ASP A 16 5.22 9.43 -4.70
N ASP A 17 4.87 10.66 -4.31
CA ASP A 17 3.71 10.90 -3.45
C ASP A 17 2.44 10.28 -4.06
N GLY A 18 2.41 10.15 -5.39
CA GLY A 18 1.35 9.44 -6.11
C GLY A 18 1.35 7.93 -5.88
N LEU A 19 2.51 7.28 -5.76
CA LEU A 19 2.64 5.86 -5.41
C LEU A 19 2.21 5.60 -3.96
N PHE A 20 2.61 6.45 -3.02
CA PHE A 20 2.17 6.34 -1.63
C PHE A 20 0.66 6.56 -1.48
N SER A 21 0.11 7.58 -2.15
CA SER A 21 -1.34 7.85 -2.12
C SER A 21 -2.14 6.69 -2.71
N ARG A 22 -1.69 6.08 -3.81
CA ARG A 22 -2.34 4.91 -4.41
C ARG A 22 -2.35 3.71 -3.49
N GLU A 23 -1.26 3.47 -2.77
CA GLU A 23 -1.20 2.41 -1.75
C GLU A 23 -2.19 2.67 -0.62
N LEU A 24 -2.21 3.91 -0.09
CA LEU A 24 -3.10 4.28 1.01
C LEU A 24 -4.57 4.10 0.63
N ASP A 25 -4.96 4.55 -0.56
CA ASP A 25 -6.33 4.41 -1.07
C ASP A 25 -6.73 2.94 -1.29
N TYR A 26 -5.77 2.13 -1.76
CA TYR A 26 -5.96 0.69 -1.92
C TYR A 26 -6.23 0.01 -0.57
N GLN A 27 -5.37 0.26 0.43
CA GLN A 27 -5.50 -0.33 1.76
C GLN A 27 -6.77 0.12 2.48
N ALA A 28 -7.14 1.40 2.37
CA ALA A 28 -8.40 1.91 2.93
C ALA A 28 -9.62 1.19 2.30
N SER A 29 -9.61 1.04 0.98
CA SER A 29 -10.68 0.35 0.25
C SER A 29 -10.78 -1.14 0.63
N MET A 30 -9.62 -1.82 0.77
CA MET A 30 -9.57 -3.21 1.22
C MET A 30 -10.09 -3.37 2.65
N SER A 31 -9.73 -2.47 3.57
CA SER A 31 -10.21 -2.49 4.96
C SER A 31 -11.75 -2.39 5.05
N ILE A 32 -12.36 -1.56 4.18
CA ILE A 32 -13.82 -1.46 4.07
C ILE A 32 -14.41 -2.76 3.55
N ALA A 33 -13.87 -3.31 2.46
CA ALA A 33 -14.32 -4.57 1.88
C ALA A 33 -14.26 -5.72 2.91
N GLU A 34 -13.18 -5.82 3.67
CA GLU A 34 -13.05 -6.82 4.73
C GLU A 34 -14.06 -6.64 5.86
N ARG A 35 -14.35 -5.40 6.26
CA ARG A 35 -15.40 -5.12 7.26
C ARG A 35 -16.76 -5.57 6.77
N LEU A 36 -17.10 -5.29 5.51
CA LEU A 36 -18.36 -5.72 4.90
C LEU A 36 -18.46 -7.25 4.84
N LEU A 37 -17.36 -7.93 4.49
CA LEU A 37 -17.29 -9.39 4.51
C LEU A 37 -17.53 -9.95 5.92
N ARG A 38 -16.84 -9.41 6.94
CA ARG A 38 -17.00 -9.85 8.34
C ARG A 38 -18.41 -9.59 8.89
N GLN A 39 -19.08 -8.57 8.40
CA GLN A 39 -20.47 -8.26 8.77
C GLN A 39 -21.50 -9.08 7.99
N GLY A 40 -21.08 -9.93 7.04
CA GLY A 40 -21.98 -10.67 6.17
C GLY A 40 -22.72 -9.80 5.14
N LEU A 41 -22.31 -8.55 4.96
CA LEU A 41 -22.87 -7.61 3.99
C LEU A 41 -22.26 -7.77 2.58
N MET A 42 -21.23 -8.61 2.48
CA MET A 42 -20.59 -8.98 1.23
C MET A 42 -20.19 -10.45 1.32
N THR A 43 -20.37 -11.19 0.24
CA THR A 43 -19.91 -12.58 0.12
C THR A 43 -18.41 -12.66 -0.16
N THR A 44 -17.80 -13.81 0.10
CA THR A 44 -16.39 -14.06 -0.25
C THR A 44 -16.12 -13.86 -1.75
N GLY A 45 -17.06 -14.22 -2.62
CA GLY A 45 -16.95 -14.04 -4.07
C GLY A 45 -16.97 -12.56 -4.48
N GLU A 46 -17.80 -11.75 -3.82
CA GLU A 46 -17.83 -10.30 -4.03
C GLU A 46 -16.57 -9.63 -3.47
N ALA A 47 -16.06 -10.08 -2.31
CA ALA A 47 -14.80 -9.61 -1.75
C ALA A 47 -13.63 -9.85 -2.71
N HIS A 48 -13.59 -11.04 -3.33
CA HIS A 48 -12.58 -11.38 -4.32
C HIS A 48 -12.67 -10.47 -5.56
N LYS A 49 -13.87 -10.26 -6.10
CA LYS A 49 -14.10 -9.34 -7.23
C LYS A 49 -13.68 -7.91 -6.88
N ALA A 50 -14.03 -7.44 -5.68
CA ALA A 50 -13.62 -6.12 -5.19
C ALA A 50 -12.09 -6.02 -5.15
N LYS A 51 -11.37 -7.02 -4.62
CA LYS A 51 -9.90 -7.05 -4.63
C LYS A 51 -9.33 -6.91 -6.04
N VAL A 52 -9.86 -7.65 -7.03
CA VAL A 52 -9.41 -7.56 -8.43
C VAL A 52 -9.63 -6.16 -9.00
N ILE A 53 -10.79 -5.55 -8.77
CA ILE A 53 -11.12 -4.20 -9.23
C ILE A 53 -10.20 -3.16 -8.58
N LEU A 54 -9.97 -3.25 -7.28
CA LEU A 54 -9.13 -2.31 -6.52
C LEU A 54 -7.66 -2.40 -6.94
N LEU A 55 -7.14 -3.61 -7.19
CA LEU A 55 -5.80 -3.82 -7.73
C LEU A 55 -5.65 -3.16 -9.12
N ALA A 56 -6.62 -3.36 -10.00
CA ALA A 56 -6.59 -2.77 -11.34
C ALA A 56 -6.68 -1.23 -11.30
N LYS A 57 -7.46 -0.68 -10.37
CA LYS A 57 -7.69 0.77 -10.22
C LYS A 57 -6.46 1.49 -9.66
N TYR A 58 -5.95 1.03 -8.52
CA TYR A 58 -4.91 1.76 -7.79
C TYR A 58 -3.51 1.35 -8.21
N ARG A 59 -3.34 0.15 -8.78
CA ARG A 59 -2.02 -0.43 -9.10
C ARG A 59 -1.03 -0.22 -7.96
N PRO A 60 -1.39 -0.66 -6.74
CA PRO A 60 -0.50 -0.53 -5.59
C PRO A 60 0.83 -1.21 -5.89
N LEU A 61 1.93 -0.56 -5.56
CA LEU A 61 3.25 -1.19 -5.64
C LEU A 61 3.45 -2.20 -4.51
N ILE A 62 2.76 -1.99 -3.39
CA ILE A 62 3.16 -2.54 -2.11
C ILE A 62 2.14 -3.61 -1.69
N GLY A 63 2.08 -4.68 -2.48
CA GLY A 63 1.86 -6.00 -1.89
C GLY A 63 3.09 -6.48 -1.09
N GLU A 64 4.26 -5.85 -1.29
CA GLU A 64 5.57 -6.28 -0.77
C GLU A 64 6.03 -5.63 0.55
N LEU A 65 5.88 -4.31 0.81
CA LEU A 65 6.34 -3.74 2.11
C LEU A 65 5.56 -4.27 3.32
N LEU A 66 4.32 -4.74 3.15
CA LEU A 66 3.57 -5.38 4.23
C LEU A 66 4.02 -6.82 4.50
N ALA A 67 4.78 -7.44 3.59
CA ALA A 67 5.38 -8.76 3.81
C ALA A 67 6.73 -8.67 4.55
N GLU A 68 7.43 -7.53 4.48
CA GLU A 68 8.69 -7.26 5.20
C GLU A 68 8.46 -6.79 6.65
N ALA A 69 7.23 -6.38 7.00
CA ALA A 69 6.87 -5.91 8.34
C ALA A 69 6.21 -7.00 9.22
N GLY A 70 6.19 -8.26 8.75
CA GLY A 70 5.56 -9.41 9.42
C GLY A 70 6.55 -10.49 9.82
#